data_AF-A0A2B9VKP6-F1
#
_entry.id   AF-A0A2B9VKP6-F1
#
_cell.length_a   1.000
_cell.length_b   1.000
_cell.length_c   1.000
_cell.angle_alpha   90.00
_cell.angle_beta   90.00
_cell.angle_gamma   90.00
#
_symmetry.space_group_name_H-M   'P 1'
#
loop_
_entity.id
_entity.type
_entity.pdbx_description
1 polymer ?
#
loop_
_entity_poly.entity_id
_entity_poly.type
_entity_poly.pdbx_seq_one_letter_code
_entity_poly.pdbx_strand_id
1 'polypeptide(L)' 'MIQIRTVIADALRIDEEVNGFLKYCANYEKIVKKITPSGFMEREQGQPLLVMVIEYEEKI' A
#
# COMPACT_ATOMS: atom_id res chain seq x y z
N MET A 1 -15.80 3.21 8.31
CA MET A 1 -16.01 2.66 6.95
C MET A 1 -14.74 1.94 6.51
N ILE A 2 -14.82 0.71 5.98
CA ILE A 2 -13.65 0.00 5.45
C ILE A 2 -13.26 0.64 4.11
N GLN A 3 -11.96 0.88 3.94
CA GLN A 3 -11.33 1.46 2.76
C GLN A 3 -10.18 0.57 2.30
N ILE A 4 -9.88 0.67 1.00
CA ILE A 4 -8.79 -0.09 0.37
C ILE A 4 -7.85 0.90 -0.32
N ARG A 5 -6.55 0.77 -0.05
CA ARG A 5 -5.50 1.50 -0.74
C ARG A 5 -4.60 0.53 -1.49
N THR A 6 -4.42 0.77 -2.77
CA THR A 6 -3.38 0.10 -3.57
C THR A 6 -2.11 0.96 -3.58
N VAL A 7 -0.98 0.34 -3.25
CA VAL A 7 0.36 0.93 -3.36
C VAL A 7 1.11 0.15 -4.43
N ILE A 8 1.66 0.85 -5.41
CA ILE A 8 2.39 0.27 -6.53
C ILE A 8 3.75 0.96 -6.59
N ALA A 9 4.83 0.19 -6.45
CA ALA A 9 6.18 0.73 -6.47
C ALA A 9 7.18 -0.33 -6.92
N ASP A 10 8.39 0.10 -7.25
CA ASP A 10 9.50 -0.81 -7.47
C ASP A 10 9.74 -1.63 -6.20
N ALA A 11 10.13 -2.91 -6.33
CA ALA A 11 10.30 -3.80 -5.19
C ALA A 11 11.28 -3.25 -4.12
N LEU A 12 12.30 -2.51 -4.54
CA LEU A 12 13.27 -1.88 -3.65
C LEU A 12 12.72 -0.67 -2.88
N ARG A 13 11.59 -0.10 -3.31
CA ARG A 13 10.99 1.11 -2.74
C ARG A 13 9.64 0.87 -2.08
N ILE A 14 9.08 -0.34 -2.22
CA ILE A 14 7.74 -0.65 -1.73
C ILE A 14 7.61 -0.42 -0.22
N ASP A 15 8.65 -0.71 0.55
CA ASP A 15 8.66 -0.51 2.00
C ASP A 15 8.55 0.97 2.36
N GLU A 16 9.20 1.86 1.60
CA GLU A 16 9.13 3.31 1.82
C GLU A 16 7.69 3.82 1.58
N GLU A 17 7.07 3.39 0.48
CA GLU A 17 5.73 3.80 0.09
C GLU A 17 4.66 3.26 1.05
N VAL A 18 4.76 1.99 1.43
CA VAL A 18 3.88 1.38 2.44
C VAL A 18 4.04 2.11 3.77
N ASN A 19 5.27 2.35 4.23
CA ASN A 19 5.51 3.07 5.48
C ASN A 19 4.99 4.52 5.45
N GLY A 20 5.09 5.20 4.31
CA GLY A 20 4.50 6.52 4.10
C GLY A 20 2.98 6.49 4.32
N PHE A 21 2.31 5.49 3.75
CA PHE A 21 0.87 5.32 3.95
C PHE A 21 0.51 4.93 5.40
N LEU A 22 1.30 4.09 6.06
CA LEU A 22 1.08 3.74 7.46
C LEU A 22 1.20 4.96 8.38
N LYS A 23 2.17 5.86 8.14
CA LYS A 23 2.29 7.13 8.86
C LYS A 23 1.07 8.03 8.64
N TYR A 24 0.57 8.12 7.41
CA TYR A 24 -0.69 8.80 7.11
C TYR A 24 -1.85 8.21 7.93
N CYS A 25 -1.99 6.88 7.96
CA CYS A 25 -3.04 6.24 8.76
C CYS A 25 -2.94 6.59 10.25
N ALA A 26 -1.73 6.52 10.82
CA ALA A 26 -1.50 6.87 12.22
C ALA A 26 -1.85 8.33 12.52
N ASN A 27 -1.47 9.28 11.65
CA ASN A 27 -1.71 10.71 11.84
C ASN A 27 -3.19 11.10 11.80
N TYR A 28 -4.03 10.31 11.13
CA TYR A 28 -5.45 10.60 10.96
C TYR A 28 -6.34 9.57 11.67
N GLU A 29 -5.81 8.89 12.70
CA GLU A 29 -6.52 7.89 13.51
C GLU A 29 -7.22 6.79 12.70
N LYS A 30 -6.65 6.42 11.56
CA LYS A 30 -7.13 5.33 10.72
C LYS A 30 -6.55 4.01 11.21
N ILE A 31 -7.36 2.96 11.19
CA ILE A 31 -6.95 1.64 11.70
C ILE A 31 -6.62 0.73 10.53
N VAL A 32 -5.34 0.42 10.32
CA VAL A 32 -4.91 -0.57 9.32
C VAL A 32 -5.29 -1.97 9.81
N LYS A 33 -5.96 -2.74 8.95
CA LYS A 33 -6.43 -4.09 9.26
C LYS A 33 -5.56 -5.16 8.62
N LYS A 34 -5.18 -4.96 7.36
CA LYS A 34 -4.46 -5.94 6.57
C LYS A 34 -3.59 -5.28 5.52
N ILE A 35 -2.44 -5.89 5.26
CA ILE A 35 -1.53 -5.53 4.18
C ILE A 35 -1.24 -6.82 3.41
N THR A 36 -1.54 -6.84 2.12
CA THR A 36 -1.44 -8.05 1.28
C THR A 36 -0.61 -7.76 0.03
N PRO A 37 0.43 -8.54 -0.28
CA PRO A 37 1.04 -8.51 -1.60
C PRO A 37 0.06 -9.10 -2.61
N SER A 38 -0.39 -8.28 -3.56
CA SER A 38 -1.40 -8.66 -4.56
C SER A 38 -0.78 -9.22 -5.84
N GLY A 39 0.52 -9.05 -6.05
CA GLY A 39 1.25 -9.57 -7.21
C GLY A 39 2.17 -8.53 -7.84
N PHE A 40 2.59 -8.80 -9.06
CA PHE A 40 3.47 -7.92 -9.83
C PHE A 40 2.75 -7.37 -11.05
N MET A 41 3.10 -6.14 -11.42
CA MET A 41 2.69 -5.51 -12.66
C MET A 41 3.91 -5.43 -13.58
N GLU A 42 3.85 -6.17 -14.67
CA GLU A 42 4.90 -6.20 -15.69
C GLU A 42 5.01 -4.85 -16.40
N ARG A 43 6.23 -4.52 -16.84
CA ARG A 43 6.53 -3.34 -17.66
C ARG A 43 7.18 -3.80 -18.96
N GLU A 44 6.91 -3.09 -20.06
CA GLU A 44 7.57 -3.37 -21.35
C GLU A 44 9.10 -3.26 -21.27
N GLN A 45 9.60 -2.39 -20.41
CA GLN A 45 11.02 -2.25 -20.11
C GLN A 45 11.23 -1.94 -18.62
N GLY A 46 12.27 -2.51 -18.03
CA GLY A 46 12.67 -2.29 -16.64
C GLY A 46 12.19 -3.38 -15.68
N GLN A 47 12.31 -3.12 -14.37
CA GLN A 47 11.88 -4.08 -13.34
C GLN A 47 10.36 -4.06 -13.17
N PRO A 48 9.73 -5.22 -12.92
CA PRO A 48 8.32 -5.31 -12.57
C PRO A 48 8.01 -4.50 -11.30
N LEU A 49 6.81 -3.92 -11.26
CA LEU A 49 6.29 -3.22 -10.09
C LEU A 49 5.65 -4.21 -9.13
N LEU A 50 5.86 -4.04 -7.83
CA LEU A 50 5.14 -4.77 -6.80
C LEU A 50 3.85 -4.04 -6.45
N VAL A 51 2.75 -4.78 -6.35
CA VAL A 51 1.43 -4.26 -5.98
C VAL A 51 1.09 -4.73 -4.57
N MET A 52 0.89 -3.78 -3.65
CA MET A 52 0.45 -4.01 -2.28
C MET A 52 -0.96 -3.46 -2.09
N VAL A 53 -1.82 -4.23 -1.44
CA VAL A 53 -3.19 -3.82 -1.08
C VAL A 53 -3.28 -3.67 0.43
N ILE A 54 -3.73 -2.50 0.89
CA ILE A 54 -3.84 -2.15 2.30
C ILE A 54 -5.31 -1.89 2.61
N GLU A 55 -5.88 -2.71 3.49
CA GLU A 55 -7.22 -2.56 4.03
C GLU A 55 -7.14 -1.77 5.34
N TYR A 56 -7.96 -0.72 5.46
CA TYR A 56 -7.95 0.14 6.64
C TYR A 56 -9.34 0.71 6.94
N GLU A 57 -9.59 1.10 8.18
CA GLU A 57 -10.84 1.73 8.61
C GLU A 57 -10.63 3.22 8.85
N GLU A 58 -11.54 4.02 8.30
CA GLU A 58 -11.70 5.43 8.65
C GLU A 58 -12.88 5.56 9.63
N LYS A 59 -12.67 6.26 10.75
CA LYS A 59 -13.78 6.74 11.57
C LYS A 59 -14.50 7.81 10.76
N ILE A 60 -15.81 7.61 10.57
CA ILE A 60 -16.71 8.60 9.94
C ILE A 60 -16.94 9.72 10.95
#